data_AF-A0A9D9LTL5-F1
#
_entry.id   AF-A0A9D9LTL5-F1
#
_cell.length_a   1.000
_cell.length_b   1.000
_cell.length_c   1.000
_cell.angle_alpha   90.00
_cell.angle_beta   90.00
_cell.angle_gamma   90.00
#
_symmetry.space_group_name_H-M   'P 1'
#
loop_
_entity.id
_entity.type
_entity.pdbx_description
1 polymer ?
#
loop_
_entity_poly.entity_id
_entity_poly.type
_entity_poly.pdbx_seq_one_letter_code
_entity_poly.pdbx_strand_id
1 'polypeptide(L)'
;MLQVTNDTKDFIENHKSPIIIYSAGNTAHWTGVFMKKCSVDFLCFLDKSVTKESVYYEGKPLYHPRKLSEFRHQQLRIILPLVQYNEVVTELLFAAQKYDLDLLCLVPRYRRIVTKNMCYEINVMLGYFREKLLKCPKDKPPTILSDTCSAGIMYKMLGLPISSPTINVGINSVDFVKLCKNLTKYMEIPMEEIYFGRSMPAPNGSSVYCPAGKIDDVEILFAHETELEKAKRSWNILRENLNYDDVICVLSDRFGAIPPDVMEEFANLPMRKIFLYYLRPPVFIDKNILVENGNVFHDTYTVIENTFDILGFFNKPYTEAINE
;
A
#
# COMPACT_ATOMS: atom_id res chain seq x y z
N MET A 1 -4.48 -29.30 14.03
CA MET A 1 -4.31 -28.98 12.60
C MET A 1 -3.76 -27.57 12.47
N LEU A 2 -2.96 -27.25 11.44
CA LEU A 2 -2.49 -25.87 11.18
C LEU A 2 -2.72 -25.51 9.72
N GLN A 3 -3.36 -24.37 9.48
CA GLN A 3 -3.59 -23.78 8.17
C GLN A 3 -2.98 -22.38 8.12
N VAL A 4 -2.55 -21.94 6.93
CA VAL A 4 -2.00 -20.61 6.69
C VAL A 4 -2.81 -19.91 5.61
N THR A 5 -3.18 -18.66 5.85
CA THR A 5 -3.86 -17.79 4.89
C THR A 5 -3.16 -16.43 4.82
N ASN A 6 -3.35 -15.72 3.71
CA ASN A 6 -3.03 -14.30 3.56
C ASN A 6 -4.30 -13.43 3.32
N ASP A 7 -5.48 -14.04 3.37
CA ASP A 7 -6.76 -13.35 3.22
C ASP A 7 -7.18 -12.77 4.57
N THR A 8 -6.87 -11.49 4.78
CA THR A 8 -7.21 -10.77 6.01
C THR A 8 -8.72 -10.62 6.17
N LYS A 9 -9.47 -10.47 5.08
CA LYS A 9 -10.92 -10.27 5.14
C LYS A 9 -11.58 -11.56 5.62
N ASP A 10 -11.32 -12.68 4.94
CA ASP A 10 -11.85 -13.98 5.35
C ASP A 10 -11.45 -14.29 6.79
N PHE A 11 -10.16 -14.14 7.11
CA PHE A 11 -9.61 -14.40 8.44
C PHE A 11 -10.35 -13.63 9.54
N ILE A 12 -10.69 -12.35 9.33
CA ILE A 12 -11.34 -11.51 10.34
C ILE A 12 -12.86 -11.72 10.38
N GLU A 13 -13.52 -11.81 9.22
CA GLU A 13 -14.98 -11.75 9.10
C GLU A 13 -15.67 -13.13 9.19
N ASN A 14 -15.07 -14.18 8.64
CA ASN A 14 -15.74 -15.48 8.47
C ASN A 14 -15.39 -16.51 9.55
N HIS A 15 -14.37 -16.24 10.36
CA HIS A 15 -13.94 -17.11 11.46
C HIS A 15 -14.30 -16.50 12.81
N LYS A 16 -14.68 -17.33 13.79
CA LYS A 16 -15.15 -16.87 15.11
C LYS A 16 -14.22 -17.21 16.28
N SER A 17 -13.22 -18.06 16.05
CA SER A 17 -12.27 -18.46 17.10
C SER A 17 -11.46 -17.27 17.62
N PRO A 18 -10.98 -17.28 18.88
CA PRO A 18 -10.24 -16.16 19.44
C PRO A 18 -8.97 -15.84 18.65
N ILE A 19 -8.63 -14.55 18.56
CA ILE A 19 -7.44 -14.05 17.85
C ILE A 19 -6.30 -13.80 18.84
N ILE A 20 -5.09 -14.18 18.45
CA ILE A 20 -3.82 -13.87 19.12
C ILE A 20 -2.89 -13.19 18.10
N ILE A 21 -2.09 -12.22 18.54
CA ILE A 21 -1.02 -11.63 17.71
C ILE A 21 0.32 -12.21 18.17
N TYR A 22 1.08 -12.85 17.29
CA TYR A 22 2.40 -13.39 17.62
C TYR A 22 3.48 -12.38 17.20
N SER A 23 4.00 -11.64 18.16
CA SER A 23 5.14 -10.69 18.16
C SER A 23 4.77 -9.51 19.07
N ALA A 24 5.76 -8.88 19.69
CA ALA A 24 5.61 -7.59 20.38
C ALA A 24 6.40 -6.45 19.70
N GLY A 25 6.64 -6.55 18.38
CA GLY A 25 7.34 -5.53 17.59
C GLY A 25 6.43 -4.45 16.99
N ASN A 26 7.03 -3.49 16.27
CA ASN A 26 6.32 -2.34 15.68
C ASN A 26 5.15 -2.74 14.76
N THR A 27 5.31 -3.78 13.96
CA THR A 27 4.25 -4.32 13.09
C THR A 27 3.08 -4.92 13.90
N ALA A 28 3.37 -5.53 15.06
CA ALA A 28 2.35 -6.03 15.97
C ALA A 28 1.62 -4.90 16.69
N HIS A 29 2.34 -3.84 17.11
CA HIS A 29 1.75 -2.59 17.61
C HIS A 29 0.69 -2.06 16.64
N TRP A 30 1.07 -1.80 15.39
CA TRP A 30 0.14 -1.26 14.39
C TRP A 30 -1.01 -2.20 14.05
N THR A 31 -0.75 -3.51 14.01
CA THR A 31 -1.83 -4.51 13.84
C THR A 31 -2.85 -4.39 14.97
N GLY A 32 -2.40 -4.32 16.23
CA GLY A 32 -3.28 -4.13 17.39
C GLY A 32 -4.03 -2.79 17.38
N VAL A 33 -3.35 -1.69 17.03
CA VAL A 33 -3.96 -0.35 16.89
C VAL A 33 -5.08 -0.37 15.84
N PHE A 34 -4.83 -0.96 14.68
CA PHE A 34 -5.81 -1.02 13.60
C PHE A 34 -7.00 -1.91 13.92
N MET A 35 -6.74 -3.08 14.53
CA MET A 35 -7.81 -3.95 15.03
C MET A 35 -8.70 -3.20 16.02
N LYS A 36 -8.11 -2.50 17.00
CA LYS A 36 -8.86 -1.69 17.99
C LYS A 36 -9.69 -0.60 17.31
N LYS A 37 -9.11 0.16 16.37
CA LYS A 37 -9.83 1.20 15.61
C LYS A 37 -11.01 0.62 14.80
N CYS A 38 -10.89 -0.61 14.34
CA CYS A 38 -11.95 -1.33 13.62
C CYS A 38 -12.88 -2.16 14.54
N SER A 39 -12.81 -1.97 15.87
CA SER A 39 -13.59 -2.75 16.85
C SER A 39 -13.40 -4.27 16.75
N VAL A 40 -12.22 -4.72 16.34
CA VAL A 40 -11.83 -6.14 16.31
C VAL A 40 -10.99 -6.42 17.56
N ASP A 41 -11.47 -7.33 18.42
CA ASP A 41 -10.77 -7.69 19.64
C ASP A 41 -9.81 -8.89 19.44
N PHE A 42 -8.79 -8.96 20.29
CA PHE A 42 -7.86 -10.10 20.36
C PHE A 42 -7.44 -10.36 21.81
N LEU A 43 -7.08 -11.60 22.12
CA LEU A 43 -6.85 -12.06 23.49
C LEU A 43 -5.57 -11.49 24.09
N CYS A 44 -4.46 -11.67 23.39
CA CYS A 44 -3.12 -11.39 23.91
C CYS A 44 -2.10 -11.30 22.78
N PHE A 45 -0.90 -10.86 23.14
CA PHE A 45 0.30 -11.00 22.33
C PHE A 45 1.11 -12.23 22.78
N LEU A 46 1.82 -12.86 21.84
CA LEU A 46 2.83 -13.87 22.13
C LEU A 46 4.21 -13.39 21.66
N ASP A 47 5.24 -13.53 22.50
CA ASP A 47 6.62 -13.26 22.09
C ASP A 47 7.59 -14.15 22.88
N LYS A 48 8.61 -14.68 22.20
CA LYS A 48 9.60 -15.60 22.83
C LYS A 48 10.51 -14.90 23.82
N SER A 49 10.69 -13.58 23.68
CA SER A 49 11.54 -12.79 24.58
C SER A 49 10.95 -12.65 25.98
N VAL A 50 9.68 -13.03 26.17
CA VAL A 50 8.98 -12.94 27.46
C VAL A 50 9.53 -13.95 28.44
N THR A 51 10.09 -13.45 29.54
CA THR A 51 10.66 -14.24 30.64
C THR A 51 9.84 -14.17 31.93
N LYS A 52 8.84 -13.27 32.00
CA LYS A 52 7.99 -13.03 33.17
C LYS A 52 6.52 -13.17 32.80
N GLU A 53 5.68 -13.61 33.72
CA GLU A 53 4.26 -13.91 33.44
C GLU A 53 3.33 -12.69 33.46
N SER A 54 3.75 -11.58 34.07
CA SER A 54 2.93 -10.34 34.21
C SER A 54 3.47 -9.21 33.35
N VAL A 55 3.51 -9.41 32.02
CA VAL A 55 3.90 -8.37 31.07
C VAL A 55 2.69 -7.96 30.25
N TYR A 56 2.54 -6.67 30.00
CA TYR A 56 1.51 -6.10 29.13
C TYR A 56 2.17 -5.36 27.97
N TYR A 57 1.54 -5.43 26.81
CA TYR A 57 1.92 -4.72 25.60
C TYR A 57 0.65 -4.15 24.96
N GLU A 58 0.63 -2.85 24.69
CA GLU A 58 -0.56 -2.15 24.15
C GLU A 58 -1.86 -2.38 24.95
N GLY A 59 -1.73 -2.48 26.28
CA GLY A 59 -2.86 -2.73 27.18
C GLY A 59 -3.43 -4.16 27.12
N LYS A 60 -2.77 -5.09 26.40
CA LYS A 60 -3.11 -6.51 26.36
C LYS A 60 -2.03 -7.35 27.04
N PRO A 61 -2.37 -8.51 27.61
CA PRO A 61 -1.36 -9.42 28.15
C PRO A 61 -0.37 -9.86 27.06
N LEU A 62 0.89 -10.00 27.44
CA LEU A 62 1.97 -10.49 26.60
C LEU A 62 2.56 -11.75 27.26
N TYR A 63 2.51 -12.89 26.55
CA TYR A 63 2.94 -14.17 27.08
C TYR A 63 4.03 -14.82 26.24
N HIS A 64 4.79 -15.73 26.87
CA HIS A 64 5.61 -16.68 26.13
C HIS A 64 4.72 -17.67 25.35
N PRO A 65 5.08 -18.12 24.12
CA PRO A 65 4.30 -19.08 23.33
C PRO A 65 3.93 -20.41 24.02
N ARG A 66 4.59 -20.74 25.14
CA ARG A 66 4.23 -21.89 26.00
C ARG A 66 2.82 -21.77 26.58
N LYS A 67 2.28 -20.55 26.66
CA LYS A 67 0.89 -20.26 27.08
C LYS A 67 -0.15 -20.94 26.19
N LEU A 68 0.20 -21.30 24.94
CA LEU A 68 -0.66 -22.10 24.06
C LEU A 68 -1.09 -23.44 24.68
N SER A 69 -0.35 -23.97 25.66
CA SER A 69 -0.71 -25.18 26.38
C SER A 69 -1.99 -25.06 27.24
N GLU A 70 -2.46 -23.85 27.51
CA GLU A 70 -3.71 -23.58 28.22
C GLU A 70 -4.94 -23.59 27.30
N PHE A 71 -4.73 -23.54 25.98
CA PHE A 71 -5.79 -23.54 24.97
C PHE A 71 -6.00 -24.93 24.35
N ARG A 72 -5.54 -26.00 25.00
CA ARG A 72 -5.63 -27.38 24.47
C ARG A 72 -7.03 -27.71 23.94
N HIS A 73 -7.07 -28.42 22.81
CA HIS A 73 -8.31 -28.82 22.13
C HIS A 73 -9.17 -27.65 21.62
N GLN A 74 -8.63 -26.43 21.56
CA GLN A 74 -9.35 -25.27 21.05
C GLN A 74 -8.90 -24.88 19.64
N GLN A 75 -9.80 -24.18 18.95
CA GLN A 75 -9.48 -23.50 17.70
C GLN A 75 -9.00 -22.08 18.00
N LEU A 76 -7.91 -21.65 17.36
CA LEU A 76 -7.34 -20.32 17.52
C LEU A 76 -6.98 -19.72 16.18
N ARG A 77 -7.10 -18.40 16.11
CA ARG A 77 -6.59 -17.57 15.02
C ARG A 77 -5.32 -16.88 15.50
N ILE A 78 -4.24 -16.97 14.72
CA ILE A 78 -2.97 -16.32 15.07
C ILE A 78 -2.52 -15.42 13.92
N ILE A 79 -2.37 -14.12 14.17
CA ILE A 79 -1.79 -13.18 13.22
C ILE A 79 -0.27 -13.18 13.41
N LEU A 80 0.48 -13.34 12.33
CA LEU A 80 1.95 -13.36 12.30
C LEU A 80 2.50 -12.10 11.60
N PRO A 81 2.40 -10.90 12.22
CA PRO A 81 2.87 -9.67 11.60
C PRO A 81 4.39 -9.53 11.77
N LEU A 82 5.18 -10.53 11.38
CA LEU A 82 6.63 -10.52 11.52
C LEU A 82 7.32 -11.15 10.30
N VAL A 83 8.54 -10.71 10.01
CA VAL A 83 9.28 -11.11 8.81
C VAL A 83 9.74 -12.58 8.89
N GLN A 84 10.25 -13.02 10.04
CA GLN A 84 10.69 -14.40 10.28
C GLN A 84 9.53 -15.39 10.54
N TYR A 85 8.37 -15.20 9.92
CA TYR A 85 7.17 -16.02 10.19
C TYR A 85 7.38 -17.52 9.94
N ASN A 86 8.31 -17.93 9.07
CA ASN A 86 8.56 -19.36 8.79
C ASN A 86 8.99 -20.15 10.03
N GLU A 87 9.87 -19.56 10.85
CA GLU A 87 10.31 -20.17 12.12
C GLU A 87 9.14 -20.29 13.09
N VAL A 88 8.33 -19.23 13.19
CA VAL A 88 7.15 -19.19 14.05
C VAL A 88 6.08 -20.19 13.60
N VAL A 89 5.80 -20.30 12.30
CA VAL A 89 4.86 -21.30 11.76
C VAL A 89 5.32 -22.72 12.09
N THR A 90 6.62 -22.99 11.98
CA THR A 90 7.18 -24.31 12.33
C THR A 90 6.95 -24.64 13.80
N GLU A 91 7.15 -23.68 14.69
CA GLU A 91 6.88 -23.87 16.13
C GLU A 91 5.40 -24.01 16.45
N LEU A 92 4.55 -23.23 15.79
CA LEU A 92 3.11 -23.34 15.94
C LEU A 92 2.60 -24.69 15.44
N LEU A 93 3.23 -25.28 14.42
CA LEU A 93 2.92 -26.64 13.98
C LEU A 93 3.21 -27.66 15.08
N PHE A 94 4.38 -27.57 15.72
CA PHE A 94 4.71 -28.43 16.86
C PHE A 94 3.77 -28.21 18.05
N ALA A 95 3.43 -26.97 18.36
CA ALA A 95 2.48 -26.63 19.42
C ALA A 95 1.08 -27.18 19.11
N ALA A 96 0.63 -27.07 17.87
CA ALA A 96 -0.66 -27.58 17.43
C ALA A 96 -0.75 -29.10 17.56
N GLN A 97 0.31 -29.83 17.23
CA GLN A 97 0.37 -31.28 17.44
C GLN A 97 0.41 -31.64 18.93
N LYS A 98 1.28 -30.97 19.70
CA LYS A 98 1.51 -31.29 21.12
C LYS A 98 0.28 -31.01 22.00
N TYR A 99 -0.45 -29.94 21.70
CA TYR A 99 -1.58 -29.48 22.50
C TYR A 99 -2.93 -29.72 21.82
N ASP A 100 -2.94 -30.45 20.70
CA ASP A 100 -4.14 -30.74 19.90
C ASP A 100 -4.93 -29.46 19.56
N LEU A 101 -4.23 -28.45 19.02
CA LEU A 101 -4.84 -27.18 18.62
C LEU A 101 -5.24 -27.22 17.15
N ASP A 102 -6.29 -26.48 16.82
CA ASP A 102 -6.64 -26.14 15.44
C ASP A 102 -6.30 -24.67 15.18
N LEU A 103 -5.25 -24.43 14.39
CA LEU A 103 -4.69 -23.10 14.18
C LEU A 103 -4.95 -22.61 12.77
N LEU A 104 -5.57 -21.44 12.65
CA LEU A 104 -5.57 -20.65 11.43
C LEU A 104 -4.58 -19.49 11.58
N CYS A 105 -3.51 -19.47 10.78
CA CYS A 105 -2.48 -18.45 10.85
C CYS A 105 -2.62 -17.44 9.69
N LEU A 106 -2.74 -16.15 10.00
CA LEU A 106 -2.67 -15.07 9.02
C LEU A 106 -1.22 -14.61 8.86
N VAL A 107 -0.67 -14.80 7.66
CA VAL A 107 0.69 -14.36 7.31
C VAL A 107 0.59 -13.27 6.22
N PRO A 108 1.23 -12.09 6.40
CA PRO A 108 1.27 -11.02 5.41
C PRO A 108 2.08 -11.35 4.15
N ARG A 109 1.76 -12.44 3.43
CA ARG A 109 2.54 -12.89 2.26
C ARG A 109 1.78 -12.63 0.97
N TYR A 110 2.27 -11.70 0.15
CA TYR A 110 1.58 -11.28 -1.07
C TYR A 110 2.50 -11.27 -2.29
N ARG A 111 1.91 -11.39 -3.47
CA ARG A 111 2.62 -11.23 -4.74
C ARG A 111 2.92 -9.75 -4.97
N ARG A 112 4.17 -9.38 -5.24
CA ARG A 112 4.54 -8.00 -5.57
C ARG A 112 4.00 -7.59 -6.93
N ILE A 113 3.57 -6.34 -7.05
CA ILE A 113 3.12 -5.76 -8.33
C ILE A 113 4.28 -5.72 -9.32
N VAL A 114 5.44 -5.25 -8.85
CA VAL A 114 6.66 -5.00 -9.65
C VAL A 114 7.37 -6.32 -10.00
N THR A 115 7.78 -7.11 -9.01
CA THR A 115 8.65 -8.29 -9.23
C THR A 115 7.89 -9.59 -9.48
N LYS A 116 6.57 -9.61 -9.22
CA LYS A 116 5.73 -10.83 -9.24
C LYS A 116 6.14 -11.95 -8.25
N ASN A 117 7.16 -11.73 -7.42
CA ASN A 117 7.56 -12.67 -6.38
C ASN A 117 6.63 -12.58 -5.17
N MET A 118 6.50 -13.68 -4.42
CA MET A 118 5.87 -13.66 -3.10
C MET A 118 6.83 -13.08 -2.08
N CYS A 119 6.40 -12.09 -1.31
CA CYS A 119 7.17 -11.57 -0.19
C CYS A 119 6.25 -11.20 0.98
N TYR A 120 6.86 -10.96 2.14
CA TYR A 120 6.19 -10.34 3.25
C TYR A 120 5.83 -8.89 2.89
N GLU A 121 4.58 -8.47 3.09
CA GLU A 121 4.07 -7.13 2.81
C GLU A 121 3.06 -6.73 3.90
N ILE A 122 3.54 -6.14 4.99
CA ILE A 122 2.68 -5.76 6.13
C ILE A 122 1.60 -4.76 5.73
N ASN A 123 1.95 -3.78 4.90
CA ASN A 123 1.04 -2.71 4.50
C ASN A 123 -0.13 -3.23 3.66
N VAL A 124 0.02 -4.36 2.97
CA VAL A 124 -1.06 -4.97 2.19
C VAL A 124 -2.07 -5.63 3.14
N MET A 125 -1.61 -6.38 4.15
CA MET A 125 -2.50 -6.93 5.17
C MET A 125 -3.23 -5.82 5.92
N LEU A 126 -2.51 -4.76 6.32
CA LEU A 126 -3.10 -3.62 7.03
C LEU A 126 -4.07 -2.82 6.14
N GLY A 127 -3.98 -2.95 4.81
CA GLY A 127 -4.90 -2.33 3.86
C GLY A 127 -6.36 -2.68 4.11
N TYR A 128 -6.66 -3.89 4.59
CA TYR A 128 -8.02 -4.26 4.99
C TYR A 128 -8.56 -3.35 6.11
N PHE A 129 -7.75 -3.04 7.13
CA PHE A 129 -8.17 -2.16 8.21
C PHE A 129 -8.21 -0.70 7.75
N ARG A 130 -7.24 -0.27 6.93
CA ARG A 130 -7.24 1.09 6.36
C ARG A 130 -8.49 1.35 5.54
N GLU A 131 -8.86 0.43 4.67
CA GLU A 131 -10.08 0.50 3.86
C GLU A 131 -11.34 0.72 4.72
N LYS A 132 -11.42 0.09 5.90
CA LYS A 132 -12.53 0.30 6.85
C LYS A 132 -12.51 1.64 7.58
N LEU A 133 -11.34 2.27 7.67
CA LEU A 133 -11.13 3.55 8.37
C LEU A 133 -11.11 4.76 7.41
N LEU A 134 -11.10 4.50 6.11
CA LEU A 134 -11.26 5.53 5.09
C LEU A 134 -12.71 6.03 5.06
N LYS A 135 -12.86 7.34 4.90
CA LYS A 135 -14.17 8.00 4.77
C LYS A 135 -14.69 8.00 3.33
N CYS A 136 -13.86 7.66 2.34
CA CYS A 136 -14.26 7.61 0.94
C CYS A 136 -15.15 6.38 0.64
N PRO A 137 -16.15 6.50 -0.24
CA PRO A 137 -16.96 5.37 -0.69
C PRO A 137 -16.11 4.32 -1.43
N LYS A 138 -16.38 3.03 -1.21
CA LYS A 138 -15.65 1.92 -1.86
C LYS A 138 -15.96 1.78 -3.35
N ASP A 139 -17.17 2.16 -3.74
CA ASP A 139 -17.66 2.19 -5.12
C ASP A 139 -17.13 3.40 -5.90
N LYS A 140 -16.60 4.41 -5.19
CA LYS A 140 -15.99 5.60 -5.78
C LYS A 140 -14.74 6.04 -5.01
N PRO A 141 -13.67 5.22 -5.00
CA PRO A 141 -12.42 5.57 -4.32
C PRO A 141 -11.76 6.80 -4.96
N PRO A 142 -10.87 7.51 -4.24
CA PRO A 142 -10.11 8.62 -4.81
C PRO A 142 -9.27 8.18 -6.01
N THR A 143 -9.22 9.02 -7.05
CA THR A 143 -8.32 8.81 -8.19
C THR A 143 -6.92 9.29 -7.83
N ILE A 144 -6.02 8.33 -7.61
CA ILE A 144 -4.59 8.60 -7.38
C ILE A 144 -3.86 8.63 -8.73
N LEU A 145 -3.45 9.81 -9.17
CA LEU A 145 -2.59 10.03 -10.33
C LEU A 145 -1.14 10.01 -9.91
N SER A 146 -0.27 9.32 -10.64
CA SER A 146 1.17 9.32 -10.39
C SER A 146 1.98 9.26 -11.67
N ASP A 147 3.12 9.95 -11.64
CA ASP A 147 4.16 9.89 -12.67
C ASP A 147 4.89 8.53 -12.71
N THR A 148 4.73 7.72 -11.67
CA THR A 148 5.42 6.43 -11.47
C THR A 148 4.44 5.32 -11.08
N CYS A 149 4.97 4.13 -10.75
CA CYS A 149 4.17 3.01 -10.25
C CYS A 149 3.58 3.22 -8.82
N SER A 150 3.81 4.38 -8.20
CA SER A 150 3.42 4.69 -6.82
C SER A 150 1.92 4.58 -6.59
N ALA A 151 1.08 5.01 -7.56
CA ALA A 151 -0.38 4.92 -7.45
C ALA A 151 -0.85 3.48 -7.16
N GLY A 152 -0.32 2.48 -7.89
CA GLY A 152 -0.71 1.07 -7.71
C GLY A 152 -0.31 0.52 -6.34
N ILE A 153 0.83 0.97 -5.79
CA ILE A 153 1.27 0.61 -4.44
C ILE A 153 0.32 1.21 -3.41
N MET A 154 -0.07 2.49 -3.59
CA MET A 154 -0.99 3.19 -2.70
C MET A 154 -2.37 2.53 -2.63
N TYR A 155 -2.99 2.20 -3.77
CA TYR A 155 -4.25 1.46 -3.78
C TYR A 155 -4.13 0.14 -3.00
N LYS A 156 -3.06 -0.62 -3.24
CA LYS A 156 -2.84 -1.91 -2.58
C LYS A 156 -2.63 -1.77 -1.07
N MET A 157 -1.86 -0.79 -0.60
CA MET A 157 -1.64 -0.57 0.84
C MET A 157 -2.88 -0.01 1.55
N LEU A 158 -3.76 0.68 0.84
CA LEU A 158 -5.01 1.23 1.37
C LEU A 158 -6.17 0.24 1.31
N GLY A 159 -5.99 -0.91 0.65
CA GLY A 159 -7.05 -1.89 0.43
C GLY A 159 -8.13 -1.41 -0.55
N LEU A 160 -7.84 -0.40 -1.37
CA LEU A 160 -8.80 0.20 -2.30
C LEU A 160 -8.75 -0.46 -3.68
N PRO A 161 -9.88 -0.53 -4.40
CA PRO A 161 -9.88 -0.90 -5.81
C PRO A 161 -9.22 0.21 -6.66
N ILE A 162 -8.63 -0.18 -7.78
CA ILE A 162 -7.96 0.74 -8.71
C ILE A 162 -8.99 1.60 -9.43
N SER A 163 -8.82 2.93 -9.39
CA SER A 163 -9.65 3.93 -10.11
C SER A 163 -8.80 5.01 -10.81
N SER A 164 -7.65 4.61 -11.34
CA SER A 164 -6.72 5.52 -12.02
C SER A 164 -6.13 4.86 -13.27
N PRO A 165 -5.92 5.61 -14.37
CA PRO A 165 -5.24 5.12 -15.56
C PRO A 165 -3.72 5.13 -15.41
N THR A 166 -3.17 5.88 -14.45
CA THR A 166 -1.71 5.98 -14.24
C THR A 166 -1.18 4.86 -13.33
N ILE A 167 -1.60 3.62 -13.59
CA ILE A 167 -1.14 2.44 -12.85
C ILE A 167 -0.03 1.76 -13.62
N ASN A 168 1.10 1.52 -12.94
CA ASN A 168 2.29 0.92 -13.55
C ASN A 168 2.81 1.69 -14.78
N VAL A 169 2.65 3.01 -14.77
CA VAL A 169 3.16 3.89 -15.82
C VAL A 169 4.43 4.61 -15.37
N GLY A 170 5.16 5.13 -16.36
CA GLY A 170 6.19 6.15 -16.22
C GLY A 170 5.80 7.34 -17.11
N ILE A 171 5.65 8.51 -16.51
CA ILE A 171 5.39 9.77 -17.20
C ILE A 171 6.46 10.74 -16.71
N ASN A 172 7.08 11.50 -17.62
CA ASN A 172 8.04 12.51 -17.19
C ASN A 172 7.33 13.65 -16.44
N SER A 173 8.03 14.35 -15.56
CA SER A 173 7.43 15.33 -14.65
C SER A 173 6.72 16.48 -15.37
N VAL A 174 7.28 16.96 -16.49
CA VAL A 174 6.67 18.02 -17.31
C VAL A 174 5.31 17.57 -17.85
N ASP A 175 5.27 16.40 -18.49
CA ASP A 175 4.04 15.85 -19.06
C ASP A 175 3.03 15.47 -17.98
N PHE A 176 3.48 14.96 -16.83
CA PHE A 176 2.61 14.60 -15.73
C PHE A 176 1.89 15.82 -15.14
N VAL A 177 2.61 16.91 -14.88
CA VAL A 177 2.00 18.14 -14.34
C VAL A 177 1.07 18.78 -15.38
N LYS A 178 1.46 18.79 -16.65
CA LYS A 178 0.60 19.22 -17.78
C LYS A 178 -0.70 18.42 -17.86
N LEU A 179 -0.62 17.10 -17.70
CA LEU A 179 -1.78 16.20 -17.64
C LEU A 179 -2.67 16.53 -16.44
N CYS A 180 -2.10 16.67 -15.25
CA CYS A 180 -2.86 16.98 -14.02
C CYS A 180 -3.60 18.32 -14.13
N LYS A 181 -2.97 19.33 -14.72
CA LYS A 181 -3.54 20.68 -14.91
C LYS A 181 -4.76 20.68 -15.84
N ASN A 182 -4.82 19.76 -16.80
CA ASN A 182 -5.90 19.66 -17.79
C ASN A 182 -6.52 18.25 -17.81
N LEU A 183 -6.73 17.67 -16.63
CA LEU A 183 -7.09 16.25 -16.48
C LEU A 183 -8.29 15.84 -17.34
N THR A 184 -9.40 16.59 -17.31
CA THR A 184 -10.61 16.29 -18.09
C THR A 184 -10.32 16.21 -19.58
N LYS A 185 -9.60 17.21 -20.13
CA LYS A 185 -9.23 17.26 -21.54
C LYS A 185 -8.43 16.01 -21.95
N TYR A 186 -7.41 15.64 -21.18
CA TYR A 186 -6.55 14.51 -21.53
C TYR A 186 -7.28 13.16 -21.40
N MET A 187 -8.18 13.01 -20.43
CA MET A 187 -8.91 11.75 -20.23
C MET A 187 -9.99 11.52 -21.29
N GLU A 188 -10.49 12.57 -21.96
CA GLU A 188 -11.40 12.44 -23.12
C GLU A 188 -10.73 11.84 -24.35
N ILE A 189 -9.40 11.97 -24.47
CA ILE A 189 -8.63 11.51 -25.64
C ILE A 189 -8.32 10.01 -25.50
N PRO A 190 -8.87 9.15 -26.38
CA PRO A 190 -8.53 7.73 -26.36
C PRO A 190 -7.08 7.53 -26.78
N MET A 191 -6.40 6.57 -26.15
CA MET A 191 -5.11 6.12 -26.62
C MET A 191 -5.34 5.21 -27.84
N GLU A 192 -5.06 5.73 -29.03
CA GLU A 192 -5.21 4.99 -30.29
C GLU A 192 -3.91 4.29 -30.70
N GLU A 193 -2.80 4.99 -30.54
CA GLU A 193 -1.47 4.50 -30.90
C GLU A 193 -0.71 3.99 -29.69
N ILE A 194 -0.14 2.80 -29.83
CA ILE A 194 0.83 2.25 -28.88
C ILE A 194 1.97 1.60 -29.68
N TYR A 195 3.20 1.80 -29.22
CA TYR A 195 4.40 1.35 -29.88
C TYR A 195 5.39 0.80 -28.85
N PHE A 196 6.40 0.05 -29.30
CA PHE A 196 7.52 -0.28 -28.41
C PHE A 196 8.28 1.01 -28.12
N GLY A 197 8.20 1.44 -26.86
CA GLY A 197 8.63 2.73 -26.39
C GLY A 197 10.12 2.86 -26.14
N ARG A 198 10.46 3.96 -25.48
CA ARG A 198 11.82 4.29 -25.08
C ARG A 198 12.31 3.42 -23.92
N SER A 199 13.62 3.41 -23.75
CA SER A 199 14.25 2.82 -22.57
C SER A 199 13.87 3.63 -21.33
N MET A 200 13.38 2.96 -20.29
CA MET A 200 13.14 3.54 -18.98
C MET A 200 14.25 3.08 -18.01
N PRO A 201 14.78 3.97 -17.15
CA PRO A 201 15.75 3.57 -16.15
C PRO A 201 15.14 2.58 -15.16
N ALA A 202 15.83 1.46 -14.95
CA ALA A 202 15.49 0.46 -13.96
C ALA A 202 16.28 0.71 -12.65
N PRO A 203 15.77 0.25 -11.50
CA PRO A 203 16.43 0.46 -10.19
C PRO A 203 17.85 -0.10 -10.08
N ASN A 204 18.19 -1.10 -10.90
CA ASN A 204 19.52 -1.71 -10.98
C ASN A 204 20.49 -0.95 -11.90
N GLY A 205 20.12 0.25 -12.38
CA GLY A 205 20.90 1.05 -13.31
C GLY A 205 20.84 0.58 -14.78
N SER A 206 20.09 -0.49 -15.07
CA SER A 206 19.85 -0.90 -16.46
C SER A 206 18.73 -0.09 -17.10
N SER A 207 18.52 -0.26 -18.40
CA SER A 207 17.37 0.29 -19.11
C SER A 207 16.42 -0.82 -19.53
N VAL A 208 15.12 -0.61 -19.34
CA VAL A 208 14.07 -1.54 -19.76
C VAL A 208 13.25 -0.90 -20.86
N TYR A 209 13.11 -1.59 -21.98
CA TYR A 209 12.19 -1.20 -23.04
C TYR A 209 10.79 -1.69 -22.67
N CYS A 210 9.82 -0.78 -22.76
CA CYS A 210 8.43 -1.08 -22.45
C CYS A 210 7.52 -0.44 -23.51
N PRO A 211 6.27 -0.92 -23.67
CA PRO A 211 5.27 -0.26 -24.49
C PRO A 211 5.15 1.22 -24.11
N ALA A 212 4.94 2.07 -25.09
CA ALA A 212 4.61 3.47 -24.89
C ALA A 212 3.42 3.86 -25.75
N GLY A 213 2.57 4.73 -25.21
CA GLY A 213 1.46 5.33 -25.92
C GLY A 213 1.47 6.84 -25.75
N LYS A 214 0.65 7.51 -26.55
CA LYS A 214 0.47 8.96 -26.45
C LYS A 214 -1.01 9.31 -26.30
N ILE A 215 -1.25 10.37 -25.54
CA ILE A 215 -2.52 11.09 -25.52
C ILE A 215 -2.21 12.55 -25.84
N ASP A 216 -2.63 13.03 -27.00
CA ASP A 216 -2.21 14.34 -27.54
C ASP A 216 -0.67 14.45 -27.53
N ASP A 217 -0.14 15.34 -26.69
CA ASP A 217 1.28 15.65 -26.54
C ASP A 217 1.91 15.05 -25.27
N VAL A 218 1.24 14.11 -24.58
CA VAL A 218 1.76 13.43 -23.39
C VAL A 218 2.17 11.99 -23.73
N GLU A 219 3.43 11.64 -23.48
CA GLU A 219 3.95 10.27 -23.63
C GLU A 219 3.82 9.47 -22.32
N ILE A 220 3.35 8.23 -22.44
CA ILE A 220 3.09 7.33 -21.32
C ILE A 220 3.85 6.03 -21.54
N LEU A 221 4.77 5.69 -20.64
CA LEU A 221 5.55 4.46 -20.66
C LEU A 221 4.90 3.41 -19.76
N PHE A 222 4.64 2.20 -20.27
CA PHE A 222 3.97 1.14 -19.52
C PHE A 222 4.97 0.15 -18.89
N ALA A 223 5.57 0.56 -17.77
CA ALA A 223 6.70 -0.09 -17.09
C ALA A 223 6.58 -1.60 -16.79
N HIS A 224 5.35 -2.12 -16.61
CA HIS A 224 5.11 -3.52 -16.23
C HIS A 224 4.25 -4.31 -17.22
N GLU A 225 4.09 -3.81 -18.43
CA GLU A 225 3.40 -4.52 -19.50
C GLU A 225 4.36 -4.86 -20.63
N THR A 226 4.20 -6.03 -21.21
CA THR A 226 4.95 -6.47 -22.41
C THR A 226 4.07 -6.51 -23.65
N GLU A 227 2.76 -6.46 -23.45
CA GLU A 227 1.77 -6.56 -24.52
C GLU A 227 1.13 -5.19 -24.79
N LEU A 228 1.37 -4.69 -25.99
CA LEU A 228 0.91 -3.40 -26.48
C LEU A 228 -0.61 -3.21 -26.31
N GLU A 229 -1.40 -4.13 -26.86
CA GLU A 229 -2.86 -4.02 -26.84
C GLU A 229 -3.43 -4.11 -25.42
N LYS A 230 -2.79 -4.87 -24.53
CA LYS A 230 -3.20 -4.95 -23.13
C LYS A 230 -2.98 -3.63 -22.39
N ALA A 231 -1.85 -2.97 -22.62
CA ALA A 231 -1.57 -1.65 -22.05
C ALA A 231 -2.57 -0.59 -22.54
N LYS A 232 -2.78 -0.50 -23.86
CA LYS A 232 -3.77 0.40 -24.47
C LYS A 232 -5.18 0.17 -23.94
N ARG A 233 -5.63 -1.09 -23.91
CA ARG A 233 -6.95 -1.46 -23.39
C ARG A 233 -7.10 -1.07 -21.91
N SER A 234 -6.09 -1.36 -21.09
CA SER A 234 -6.13 -1.04 -19.66
C SER A 234 -6.23 0.46 -19.44
N TRP A 235 -5.43 1.26 -20.15
CA TRP A 235 -5.51 2.72 -20.12
C TRP A 235 -6.92 3.22 -20.48
N ASN A 236 -7.45 2.79 -21.63
CA ASN A 236 -8.73 3.27 -22.14
C ASN A 236 -9.92 2.87 -21.26
N ILE A 237 -9.87 1.73 -20.56
CA ILE A 237 -10.90 1.36 -19.58
C ILE A 237 -10.77 2.22 -18.31
N LEU A 238 -9.55 2.39 -17.80
CA LEU A 238 -9.33 3.08 -16.53
C LEU A 238 -9.59 4.58 -16.62
N ARG A 239 -9.30 5.22 -17.77
CA ARG A 239 -9.54 6.66 -17.98
C ARG A 239 -11.03 7.05 -17.93
N GLU A 240 -11.94 6.10 -18.09
CA GLU A 240 -13.39 6.35 -18.09
C GLU A 240 -14.00 6.26 -16.68
N ASN A 241 -13.24 5.76 -15.69
CA ASN A 241 -13.74 5.43 -14.35
C ASN A 241 -13.09 6.27 -13.24
N LEU A 242 -12.66 7.50 -13.56
CA LEU A 242 -12.08 8.40 -12.57
C LEU A 242 -13.14 8.96 -11.63
N ASN A 243 -12.73 9.18 -10.38
CA ASN A 243 -13.42 10.04 -9.45
C ASN A 243 -12.87 11.46 -9.55
N TYR A 244 -13.45 12.27 -10.45
CA TYR A 244 -13.06 13.68 -10.64
C TYR A 244 -13.31 14.55 -9.39
N ASP A 245 -14.19 14.13 -8.49
CA ASP A 245 -14.49 14.87 -7.25
C ASP A 245 -13.40 14.68 -6.19
N ASP A 246 -12.55 13.66 -6.35
CA ASP A 246 -11.48 13.37 -5.39
C ASP A 246 -10.23 12.83 -6.11
N VAL A 247 -9.40 13.77 -6.55
CA VAL A 247 -8.13 13.49 -7.24
C VAL A 247 -6.95 13.82 -6.34
N ILE A 248 -5.98 12.89 -6.32
CA ILE A 248 -4.71 13.03 -5.61
C ILE A 248 -3.59 12.91 -6.63
N CYS A 249 -2.68 13.90 -6.68
CA CYS A 249 -1.53 13.89 -7.56
C CYS A 249 -0.26 13.51 -6.79
N VAL A 250 0.47 12.52 -7.29
CA VAL A 250 1.70 12.00 -6.70
C VAL A 250 2.84 12.17 -7.70
N LEU A 251 3.66 13.19 -7.49
CA LEU A 251 4.83 13.48 -8.30
C LEU A 251 6.11 12.97 -7.63
N SER A 252 7.10 12.53 -8.41
CA SER A 252 8.39 12.09 -7.88
C SER A 252 9.57 12.55 -8.72
N ASP A 253 10.74 12.70 -8.11
CA ASP A 253 12.01 12.98 -8.80
C ASP A 253 12.72 11.70 -9.30
N ARG A 254 11.99 10.57 -9.37
CA ARG A 254 12.57 9.25 -9.70
C ARG A 254 13.23 9.21 -11.08
N PHE A 255 12.66 9.92 -12.04
CA PHE A 255 13.17 9.99 -13.42
C PHE A 255 14.13 11.16 -13.65
N GLY A 256 14.49 11.91 -12.59
CA GLY A 256 15.38 13.05 -12.68
C GLY A 256 14.88 14.23 -11.86
N ALA A 257 15.73 15.27 -11.76
CA ALA A 257 15.38 16.49 -11.07
C ALA A 257 14.16 17.17 -11.70
N ILE A 258 13.23 17.62 -10.86
CA ILE A 258 12.05 18.36 -11.28
C ILE A 258 12.45 19.81 -11.59
N PRO A 259 12.13 20.33 -12.79
CA PRO A 259 12.32 21.75 -13.09
C PRO A 259 11.57 22.65 -12.09
N PRO A 260 12.15 23.77 -11.63
CA PRO A 260 11.51 24.63 -10.62
C PRO A 260 10.13 25.16 -11.02
N ASP A 261 9.96 25.54 -12.28
CA ASP A 261 8.69 25.99 -12.86
C ASP A 261 7.62 24.88 -12.83
N VAL A 262 8.01 23.65 -13.16
CA VAL A 262 7.12 22.47 -13.07
C VAL A 262 6.69 22.20 -11.63
N MET A 263 7.61 22.35 -10.67
CA MET A 263 7.29 22.18 -9.24
C MET A 263 6.34 23.28 -8.74
N GLU A 264 6.52 24.52 -9.19
CA GLU A 264 5.61 25.63 -8.89
C GLU A 264 4.22 25.39 -9.48
N GLU A 265 4.13 24.92 -10.73
CA GLU A 265 2.84 24.52 -11.32
C GLU A 265 2.18 23.40 -10.54
N PHE A 266 2.94 22.37 -10.12
CA PHE A 266 2.43 21.28 -9.30
C PHE A 266 1.89 21.77 -7.96
N ALA A 267 2.62 22.67 -7.28
CA ALA A 267 2.19 23.25 -6.01
C ALA A 267 0.86 24.03 -6.13
N ASN A 268 0.64 24.69 -7.27
CA ASN A 268 -0.57 25.46 -7.55
C ASN A 268 -1.77 24.62 -8.00
N LEU A 269 -1.63 23.31 -8.21
CA LEU A 269 -2.77 22.46 -8.57
C LEU A 269 -3.83 22.46 -7.45
N PRO A 270 -5.13 22.58 -7.78
CA PRO A 270 -6.21 22.59 -6.79
C PRO A 270 -6.55 21.17 -6.32
N MET A 271 -5.56 20.31 -6.12
CA MET A 271 -5.74 18.91 -5.74
C MET A 271 -4.88 18.60 -4.52
N ARG A 272 -5.17 17.48 -3.84
CA ARG A 272 -4.26 16.95 -2.82
C ARG A 272 -2.99 16.47 -3.50
N LYS A 273 -1.84 16.84 -2.95
CA LYS A 273 -0.54 16.64 -3.58
C LYS A 273 0.39 15.86 -2.66
N ILE A 274 1.07 14.89 -3.24
CA ILE A 274 2.19 14.18 -2.61
C ILE A 274 3.41 14.37 -3.51
N PHE A 275 4.53 14.75 -2.91
CA PHE A 275 5.83 14.74 -3.57
C PHE A 275 6.72 13.67 -2.95
N LEU A 276 7.17 12.73 -3.77
CA LEU A 276 8.06 11.63 -3.39
C LEU A 276 9.49 11.92 -3.84
N TYR A 277 10.40 12.14 -2.91
CA TYR A 277 11.80 12.38 -3.23
C TYR A 277 12.63 11.08 -3.14
N TYR A 278 13.53 10.91 -4.09
CA TYR A 278 14.51 9.82 -4.21
C TYR A 278 15.93 10.38 -4.33
N LEU A 279 16.11 11.61 -4.83
CA LEU A 279 17.44 12.22 -4.97
C LEU A 279 17.86 12.96 -3.70
N ARG A 280 17.15 14.04 -3.36
CA ARG A 280 17.41 14.83 -2.16
C ARG A 280 16.11 15.38 -1.58
N PRO A 281 16.01 15.50 -0.25
CA PRO A 281 14.91 16.21 0.37
C PRO A 281 14.85 17.64 -0.19
N PRO A 282 13.68 18.12 -0.58
CA PRO A 282 13.51 19.47 -1.09
C PRO A 282 13.70 20.49 0.04
N VAL A 283 14.33 21.62 -0.28
CA VAL A 283 14.68 22.64 0.72
C VAL A 283 13.46 23.47 1.14
N PHE A 284 12.53 23.69 0.22
CA PHE A 284 11.27 24.38 0.46
C PHE A 284 10.17 23.67 -0.30
N ILE A 285 9.08 23.36 0.39
CA ILE A 285 7.83 22.89 -0.21
C ILE A 285 6.66 23.60 0.47
N ASP A 286 5.66 23.91 -0.34
CA ASP A 286 4.37 24.42 0.08
C ASP A 286 3.76 23.51 1.16
N LYS A 287 3.17 24.09 2.22
CA LYS A 287 2.54 23.32 3.30
C LYS A 287 1.42 22.40 2.80
N ASN A 288 0.87 22.68 1.62
CA ASN A 288 -0.20 21.91 0.98
C ASN A 288 0.28 20.70 0.19
N ILE A 289 1.58 20.39 0.21
CA ILE A 289 2.14 19.17 -0.38
C ILE A 289 2.68 18.28 0.73
N LEU A 290 2.20 17.04 0.77
CA LEU A 290 2.81 16.01 1.59
C LEU A 290 4.14 15.59 0.96
N VAL A 291 5.24 15.68 1.70
CA VAL A 291 6.59 15.35 1.21
C VAL A 291 7.08 14.10 1.91
N GLU A 292 7.52 13.11 1.14
CA GLU A 292 8.03 11.87 1.72
C GLU A 292 9.14 11.24 0.88
N ASN A 293 10.02 10.45 1.51
CA ASN A 293 11.00 9.67 0.78
C ASN A 293 10.29 8.56 0.00
N GLY A 294 10.40 8.52 -1.33
CA GLY A 294 9.68 7.55 -2.16
C GLY A 294 10.05 6.08 -1.90
N ASN A 295 11.16 5.79 -1.21
CA ASN A 295 11.51 4.42 -0.81
C ASN A 295 10.56 3.82 0.21
N VAL A 296 9.82 4.64 0.98
CA VAL A 296 8.87 4.13 1.98
C VAL A 296 7.73 3.35 1.34
N PHE A 297 7.37 3.65 0.09
CA PHE A 297 6.39 2.88 -0.69
C PHE A 297 6.93 1.56 -1.22
N HIS A 298 8.25 1.35 -1.15
CA HIS A 298 8.88 0.09 -1.54
C HIS A 298 9.29 -0.77 -0.34
N ASP A 299 9.22 -0.23 0.88
CA ASP A 299 9.43 -0.95 2.12
C ASP A 299 8.22 -1.84 2.44
N THR A 300 8.48 -3.13 2.50
CA THR A 300 7.45 -4.17 2.68
C THR A 300 7.33 -4.62 4.14
N TYR A 301 8.22 -4.12 5.02
CA TYR A 301 8.39 -4.56 6.39
C TYR A 301 7.99 -3.49 7.40
N THR A 302 8.19 -2.22 7.06
CA THR A 302 7.82 -1.08 7.91
C THR A 302 6.39 -0.65 7.65
N VAL A 303 5.64 -0.39 8.72
CA VAL A 303 4.28 0.15 8.61
C VAL A 303 4.34 1.62 8.22
N ILE A 304 3.59 2.02 7.19
CA ILE A 304 3.65 3.37 6.59
C ILE A 304 3.31 4.49 7.59
N GLU A 305 2.46 4.20 8.58
CA GLU A 305 2.09 5.15 9.64
C GLU A 305 3.23 5.51 10.60
N ASN A 306 4.36 4.79 10.56
CA ASN A 306 5.57 5.25 11.24
C ASN A 306 6.19 6.48 10.57
N THR A 307 5.86 6.72 9.31
CA THR A 307 6.48 7.75 8.49
C THR A 307 5.52 8.93 8.30
N PHE A 308 4.28 8.67 7.91
CA PHE A 308 3.25 9.72 7.83
C PHE A 308 1.83 9.18 8.07
N ASP A 309 0.94 10.07 8.52
CA ASP A 309 -0.48 9.75 8.74
C ASP A 309 -1.24 9.68 7.41
N ILE A 310 -1.09 8.55 6.72
CA ILE A 310 -1.76 8.28 5.43
C ILE A 310 -3.29 8.34 5.57
N LEU A 311 -3.85 7.80 6.66
CA LEU A 311 -5.29 7.83 6.87
C LEU A 311 -5.80 9.24 7.11
N GLY A 312 -5.09 10.04 7.90
CA GLY A 312 -5.39 11.46 8.07
C GLY A 312 -5.38 12.19 6.74
N PHE A 313 -4.33 12.02 5.93
CA PHE A 313 -4.24 12.64 4.60
C PHE A 313 -5.41 12.28 3.69
N PHE A 314 -5.73 10.98 3.58
CA PHE A 314 -6.82 10.50 2.72
C PHE A 314 -8.22 10.86 3.25
N ASN A 315 -8.37 11.06 4.55
CA ASN A 315 -9.64 11.45 5.18
C ASN A 315 -9.87 12.96 5.29
N LYS A 316 -8.87 13.80 4.96
CA LYS A 316 -9.04 15.25 4.89
C LYS A 316 -10.02 15.62 3.77
N PRO A 317 -11.05 16.44 4.02
CA PRO A 317 -11.94 16.94 2.99
C PRO A 317 -11.17 17.72 1.93
N TYR A 318 -11.51 17.51 0.66
CA TYR A 318 -10.91 18.20 -0.49
C TYR A 318 -10.97 19.74 -0.35
N THR A 319 -12.03 20.28 0.27
CA THR A 319 -12.25 21.73 0.48
C THR A 319 -11.34 22.38 1.52
N GLU A 320 -10.72 21.59 2.41
CA GLU A 320 -9.82 22.09 3.46
C GLU A 320 -8.35 22.07 3.01
N ALA A 321 -8.00 21.27 2.00
CA ALA A 321 -6.62 21.15 1.49
C ALA A 321 -6.16 22.30 0.56
N ILE A 322 -7.06 23.24 0.24
CA ILE A 322 -6.79 24.38 -0.65
C ILE A 322 -6.68 25.70 0.14
N ASN A 323 -7.03 25.72 1.43
CA ASN A 323 -7.23 26.95 2.22
C ASN A 323 -6.34 27.07 3.49
N GLU A 324 -5.22 26.36 3.59
CA GLU A 324 -4.21 26.55 4.66
C GLU A 324 -2.80 26.84 4.11
#